data_AF-A0A7V5R039-F1
#
_entry.id   AF-A0A7V5R039-F1
#
_cell.length_a   1.000
_cell.length_b   1.000
_cell.length_c   1.000
_cell.angle_alpha   90.00
_cell.angle_beta   90.00
_cell.angle_gamma   90.00
#
_symmetry.space_group_name_H-M   'P 1'
#
loop_
_entity.id
_entity.type
_entity.pdbx_description
1 polymer ?
#
loop_
_entity_poly.entity_id
_entity_poly.type
_entity_poly.pdbx_seq_one_letter_code
_entity_poly.pdbx_strand_id
1 'polypeptide(L)'
;MRTTLKQIFAIVFITLTFNTIAMNSTSDTNVTLKKGTMIPVRLAQNINGNLDNQGDRIFFEVINDVTVKGHVVVPKGSFVTGKITNAETRKSMGKAGKLTIDARSVNAIDGQAIRITREAMTNEGRKRTGATVAHVIMWGPLGLFAKGRAARISRDSEYDVEVDSDITINTSAQPLNPEQSSPTDLDVKFKKYKSKINYAKGKVGKDFTVFIHVPESSNISANDVTVIKVAGHTLPVTLNLNSLEWDKKAQAFKGTIDFKELVKYINPGASSVTFQVKTDDAVMVGDTTLETKWKLK
;
A
#
# COMPACT_ATOMS: atom_id res chain seq x y z
N MET A 1 31.72 62.75 61.10
CA MET A 1 31.56 61.84 62.25
C MET A 1 31.01 60.51 61.73
N ARG A 2 31.79 59.41 61.89
CA ARG A 2 31.38 57.99 61.85
C ARG A 2 30.95 57.40 60.47
N THR A 3 31.80 56.61 59.80
CA THR A 3 31.92 55.12 59.82
C THR A 3 30.65 54.44 59.29
N THR A 4 30.59 53.49 58.33
CA THR A 4 31.44 52.32 57.95
C THR A 4 30.65 51.61 56.82
N LEU A 5 31.22 51.20 55.67
CA LEU A 5 31.82 49.87 55.40
C LEU A 5 30.96 49.00 54.44
N LYS A 6 31.56 48.69 53.27
CA LYS A 6 31.49 47.48 52.42
C LYS A 6 30.12 46.88 52.02
N GLN A 7 29.94 46.75 50.71
CA GLN A 7 29.69 45.48 49.97
C GLN A 7 29.67 45.82 48.46
N ILE A 8 30.82 45.79 47.78
CA ILE A 8 31.23 44.72 46.84
C ILE A 8 30.05 44.08 46.11
N PHE A 9 29.75 44.54 44.90
CA PHE A 9 29.24 43.70 43.82
C PHE A 9 29.82 44.20 42.50
N ALA A 10 30.93 43.58 42.09
CA ALA A 10 31.49 43.73 40.76
C ALA A 10 30.57 42.99 39.77
N ILE A 11 29.89 43.74 38.89
CA ILE A 11 29.14 43.17 37.77
C ILE A 11 29.96 43.43 36.52
N VAL A 12 30.79 42.45 36.17
CA VAL A 12 31.54 42.40 34.92
C VAL A 12 30.58 41.95 33.82
N PHE A 13 30.14 42.87 32.95
CA PHE A 13 29.39 42.56 31.75
C PHE A 13 30.34 42.08 30.65
N ILE A 14 30.49 40.75 30.50
CA ILE A 14 31.13 40.14 29.32
C ILE A 14 30.06 40.00 28.25
N THR A 15 30.06 40.88 27.26
CA THR A 15 29.23 40.75 26.06
C THR A 15 29.88 39.74 25.13
N LEU A 16 29.44 38.49 25.21
CA LEU A 16 29.82 37.43 24.28
C LEU A 16 29.05 37.64 22.97
N THR A 17 29.69 38.27 21.98
CA THR A 17 29.11 38.40 20.64
C THR A 17 29.15 37.03 19.95
N PHE A 18 28.01 36.36 19.90
CA PHE A 18 27.83 35.20 19.03
C PHE A 18 27.84 35.70 17.58
N ASN A 19 28.95 35.47 16.86
CA ASN A 19 28.99 35.63 15.42
C ASN A 19 28.13 34.52 14.80
N THR A 20 26.91 34.86 14.41
CA THR A 20 26.03 34.00 13.62
C THR A 20 26.58 33.92 12.21
N ILE A 21 27.35 32.87 11.93
CA ILE A 21 27.63 32.45 10.55
C ILE A 21 26.30 31.92 10.01
N ALA A 22 25.58 32.76 9.28
CA ALA A 22 24.50 32.30 8.42
C ALA A 22 25.12 31.35 7.38
N MET A 23 24.98 30.05 7.59
CA MET A 23 25.27 29.05 6.57
C MET A 23 24.25 29.27 5.44
N ASN A 24 24.63 30.05 4.43
CA ASN A 24 23.95 30.08 3.16
C ASN A 24 24.23 28.76 2.45
N SER A 25 23.44 27.74 2.78
CA SER A 25 23.32 26.55 1.96
C SER A 25 22.68 27.00 0.65
N THR A 26 23.49 27.23 -0.39
CA THR A 26 23.00 27.21 -1.77
C THR A 26 22.48 25.80 -2.02
N SER A 27 21.19 25.58 -1.71
CA SER A 27 20.47 24.39 -2.14
C SER A 27 20.45 24.44 -3.66
N ASP A 28 21.30 23.63 -4.28
CA ASP A 28 21.21 23.32 -5.70
C ASP A 28 19.83 22.68 -5.89
N THR A 29 18.82 23.50 -6.24
CA THR A 29 17.43 23.07 -6.30
C THR A 29 17.23 22.00 -7.36
N ASN A 30 18.17 21.87 -8.30
CA ASN A 30 18.13 20.88 -9.36
C ASN A 30 19.18 19.80 -9.11
N VAL A 31 18.72 18.57 -8.92
CA VAL A 31 19.59 17.43 -8.68
C VAL A 31 19.40 16.38 -9.77
N THR A 32 20.49 15.91 -10.38
CA THR A 32 20.43 14.87 -11.41
C THR A 32 20.47 13.48 -10.77
N LEU A 33 19.38 12.73 -10.90
CA LEU A 33 19.33 11.31 -10.64
C LEU A 33 19.94 10.57 -11.83
N LYS A 34 20.96 9.76 -11.58
CA LYS A 34 21.69 9.04 -12.62
C LYS A 34 21.01 7.73 -13.01
N LYS A 35 21.10 7.38 -14.29
CA LYS A 35 20.86 6.02 -14.77
C LYS A 35 21.68 5.03 -13.94
N GLY A 36 21.12 3.85 -13.64
CA GLY A 36 21.80 2.87 -12.80
C GLY A 36 21.51 3.01 -11.32
N THR A 37 20.82 4.07 -10.88
CA THR A 37 20.47 4.22 -9.46
C THR A 37 19.46 3.14 -9.08
N MET A 38 19.79 2.34 -8.07
CA MET A 38 18.92 1.29 -7.55
C MET A 38 17.90 1.89 -6.59
N ILE A 39 16.64 1.52 -6.77
CA ILE A 39 15.52 1.93 -5.92
C ILE A 39 14.92 0.66 -5.31
N PRO A 40 15.05 0.44 -3.98
CA PRO A 40 14.44 -0.69 -3.32
C PRO A 40 12.93 -0.46 -3.21
N VAL A 41 12.15 -1.39 -3.75
CA VAL A 41 10.68 -1.34 -3.77
C VAL A 41 10.10 -2.63 -3.21
N ARG A 42 8.90 -2.53 -2.63
CA ARG A 42 8.10 -3.70 -2.24
C ARG A 42 6.78 -3.71 -2.98
N LEU A 43 6.27 -4.89 -3.32
CA LEU A 43 4.97 -5.00 -3.98
C LEU A 43 3.86 -4.56 -3.03
N ALA A 44 3.05 -3.57 -3.42
CA ALA A 44 2.03 -2.97 -2.57
C ALA A 44 0.73 -3.81 -2.49
N GLN A 45 0.62 -4.87 -3.29
CA GLN A 45 -0.56 -5.70 -3.45
C GLN A 45 -0.23 -7.19 -3.65
N ASN A 46 -1.12 -8.08 -3.26
CA ASN A 46 -1.11 -9.49 -3.63
C ASN A 46 -1.58 -9.64 -5.08
N ILE A 47 -0.85 -10.43 -5.86
CA ILE A 47 -1.19 -10.76 -7.26
C ILE A 47 -1.38 -12.27 -7.39
N ASN A 48 -2.39 -12.67 -8.17
CA ASN A 48 -2.74 -14.06 -8.40
C ASN A 48 -3.12 -14.31 -9.86
N GLY A 49 -2.43 -15.24 -10.54
CA GLY A 49 -2.63 -15.50 -11.98
C GLY A 49 -3.98 -16.15 -12.34
N ASN A 50 -4.84 -16.39 -11.36
CA ASN A 50 -6.21 -16.85 -11.57
C ASN A 50 -7.27 -15.77 -11.25
N LEU A 51 -6.88 -14.65 -10.62
CA LEU A 51 -7.77 -13.54 -10.25
C LEU A 51 -7.45 -12.27 -11.02
N ASP A 52 -6.17 -12.03 -11.28
CA ASP A 52 -5.65 -10.88 -12.04
C ASP A 52 -5.30 -11.30 -13.46
N ASN A 53 -5.35 -10.34 -14.39
CA ASN A 53 -5.18 -10.56 -15.82
C ASN A 53 -3.94 -9.87 -16.36
N GLN A 54 -3.48 -10.33 -17.52
CA GLN A 54 -2.45 -9.63 -18.27
C GLN A 54 -2.93 -8.22 -18.65
N GLY A 55 -2.05 -7.23 -18.48
CA GLY A 55 -2.35 -5.83 -18.72
C GLY A 55 -2.81 -5.08 -17.47
N ASP A 56 -3.20 -5.77 -16.40
CA ASP A 56 -3.60 -5.14 -15.15
C ASP A 56 -2.46 -4.30 -14.58
N ARG A 57 -2.83 -3.10 -14.10
CA ARG A 57 -1.90 -2.20 -13.41
C ARG A 57 -1.60 -2.74 -12.02
N ILE A 58 -0.35 -2.66 -11.63
CA ILE A 58 0.12 -3.03 -10.29
C ILE A 58 0.95 -1.90 -9.71
N PHE A 59 1.08 -1.92 -8.39
CA PHE A 59 1.83 -0.91 -7.67
C PHE A 59 2.89 -1.55 -6.78
N PHE A 60 4.07 -0.93 -6.77
CA PHE A 60 5.09 -1.14 -5.76
C PHE A 60 5.22 0.13 -4.94
N GLU A 61 5.72 0.01 -3.73
CA GLU A 61 5.97 1.10 -2.80
C GLU A 61 7.47 1.21 -2.56
N VAL A 62 8.02 2.42 -2.67
CA VAL A 62 9.43 2.70 -2.37
C VAL A 62 9.70 2.51 -0.87
N ILE A 63 10.69 1.69 -0.54
CA ILE A 63 10.96 1.28 0.86
C ILE A 63 11.70 2.37 1.63
N ASN A 64 12.65 3.06 0.98
CA ASN A 64 13.52 4.06 1.58
C ASN A 64 13.60 5.32 0.70
N ASP A 65 13.83 6.48 1.32
CA ASP A 65 14.06 7.73 0.58
C ASP A 65 15.25 7.57 -0.38
N VAL A 66 15.02 7.87 -1.66
CA VAL A 66 16.10 7.94 -2.65
C VAL A 66 16.65 9.35 -2.61
N THR A 67 17.90 9.48 -2.17
CA THR A 67 18.56 10.78 -2.02
C THR A 67 19.72 10.95 -2.98
N VAL A 68 19.91 12.16 -3.47
CA VAL A 68 21.07 12.53 -4.30
C VAL A 68 21.59 13.87 -3.79
N LYS A 69 22.90 13.97 -3.54
CA LYS A 69 23.54 15.16 -2.94
C LYS A 69 22.80 15.68 -1.69
N GLY A 70 22.31 14.78 -0.83
CA GLY A 70 21.61 15.13 0.41
C GLY A 70 20.15 15.59 0.25
N HIS A 71 19.61 15.63 -0.98
CA HIS A 71 18.21 15.98 -1.24
C HIS A 71 17.39 14.73 -1.54
N VAL A 72 16.15 14.66 -1.02
CA VAL A 72 15.21 13.58 -1.34
C VAL A 72 14.64 13.80 -2.75
N VAL A 73 14.81 12.80 -3.59
CA VAL A 73 14.40 12.82 -5.00
C VAL A 73 13.12 12.00 -5.21
N VAL A 74 13.08 10.82 -4.57
CA VAL A 74 11.88 9.97 -4.51
C VAL A 74 11.63 9.64 -3.04
N PRO A 75 10.53 10.15 -2.45
CA PRO A 75 10.25 9.89 -1.05
C PRO A 75 9.80 8.44 -0.84
N LYS A 76 10.12 7.91 0.33
CA LYS A 76 9.58 6.66 0.84
C LYS A 76 8.06 6.68 0.80
N GLY A 77 7.46 5.54 0.47
CA GLY A 77 6.01 5.42 0.30
C GLY A 77 5.53 5.83 -1.10
N SER A 78 6.40 6.39 -1.95
CA SER A 78 6.03 6.71 -3.34
C SER A 78 5.64 5.45 -4.10
N PHE A 79 4.62 5.56 -4.93
CA PHE A 79 4.14 4.43 -5.74
C PHE A 79 4.88 4.34 -7.06
N VAL A 80 5.48 3.18 -7.27
CA VAL A 80 5.99 2.76 -8.56
C VAL A 80 4.87 2.03 -9.30
N THR A 81 4.53 2.53 -10.48
CA THR A 81 3.59 1.86 -11.37
C THR A 81 4.28 0.73 -12.12
N GLY A 82 3.61 -0.42 -12.17
CA GLY A 82 3.98 -1.56 -13.00
C GLY A 82 2.77 -2.13 -13.74
N LYS A 83 2.99 -3.27 -14.41
CA LYS A 83 1.94 -4.05 -15.07
C LYS A 83 2.18 -5.55 -14.94
N ILE A 84 1.11 -6.32 -15.05
CA ILE A 84 1.20 -7.76 -15.31
C ILE A 84 1.47 -7.97 -16.80
N THR A 85 2.63 -8.50 -17.15
CA THR A 85 2.98 -8.80 -18.55
C THR A 85 2.52 -10.15 -19.02
N ASN A 86 2.37 -11.11 -18.10
CA ASN A 86 1.81 -12.41 -18.41
C ASN A 86 1.06 -12.96 -17.20
N ALA A 87 -0.16 -13.45 -17.43
CA ALA A 87 -0.97 -14.14 -16.43
C ALA A 87 -1.54 -15.44 -16.99
N GLU A 88 -0.86 -16.55 -16.72
CA GLU A 88 -1.35 -17.88 -17.02
C GLU A 88 -2.08 -18.49 -15.83
N THR A 89 -3.36 -18.78 -16.02
CA THR A 89 -4.16 -19.50 -15.03
C THR A 89 -3.68 -20.95 -14.86
N ARG A 90 -3.92 -21.53 -13.68
CA ARG A 90 -3.62 -22.95 -13.43
C ARG A 90 -4.47 -23.88 -14.32
N LYS A 91 -3.82 -24.87 -14.93
CA LYS A 91 -4.41 -25.79 -15.91
C LYS A 91 -4.63 -27.20 -15.33
N SER A 92 -5.36 -28.05 -16.05
CA SER A 92 -5.57 -29.47 -15.74
C SER A 92 -4.27 -30.27 -15.84
N MET A 93 -4.33 -31.58 -15.56
CA MET A 93 -3.17 -32.46 -15.54
C MET A 93 -2.06 -31.99 -14.58
N GLY A 94 -2.44 -31.34 -13.48
CA GLY A 94 -1.50 -30.83 -12.48
C GLY A 94 -0.65 -29.63 -12.91
N LYS A 95 -0.90 -29.04 -14.08
CA LYS A 95 -0.14 -27.89 -14.60
C LYS A 95 -0.37 -26.63 -13.74
N ALA A 96 0.72 -25.99 -13.34
CA ALA A 96 0.68 -24.75 -12.56
C ALA A 96 0.31 -23.54 -13.43
N GLY A 97 -0.17 -22.48 -12.79
CA GLY A 97 -0.22 -21.16 -13.41
C GLY A 97 1.15 -20.48 -13.37
N LYS A 98 1.29 -19.39 -14.12
CA LYS A 98 2.50 -18.56 -14.21
C LYS A 98 2.11 -17.09 -14.19
N LEU A 99 2.92 -16.26 -13.55
CA LEU A 99 2.76 -14.81 -13.50
C LEU A 99 4.08 -14.17 -13.88
N THR A 100 4.03 -13.14 -14.70
CA THR A 100 5.16 -12.24 -14.96
C THR A 100 4.70 -10.80 -14.79
N ILE A 101 5.49 -10.02 -14.04
CA ILE A 101 5.21 -8.63 -13.74
C ILE A 101 6.43 -7.76 -14.04
N ASP A 102 6.17 -6.51 -14.43
CA ASP A 102 7.20 -5.51 -14.71
C ASP A 102 6.90 -4.21 -13.97
N ALA A 103 7.96 -3.53 -13.53
CA ALA A 103 7.90 -2.17 -13.01
C ALA A 103 8.21 -1.18 -14.15
N ARG A 104 7.61 0.03 -14.15
CA ARG A 104 7.69 0.96 -15.28
C ARG A 104 8.11 2.38 -14.92
N SER A 105 7.46 2.98 -13.93
CA SER A 105 7.74 4.38 -13.60
C SER A 105 7.38 4.73 -12.17
N VAL A 106 8.09 5.70 -11.61
CA VAL A 106 7.80 6.32 -10.32
C VAL A 106 7.80 7.83 -10.49
N ASN A 107 6.99 8.55 -9.72
CA ASN A 107 7.00 10.01 -9.74
C ASN A 107 8.07 10.52 -8.76
N ALA A 108 8.87 11.47 -9.22
CA ALA A 108 9.77 12.26 -8.41
C ALA A 108 8.99 13.24 -7.51
N ILE A 109 9.71 13.86 -6.58
CA ILE A 109 9.17 14.86 -5.63
C ILE A 109 8.56 16.10 -6.32
N ASP A 110 9.06 16.47 -7.50
CA ASP A 110 8.52 17.55 -8.35
C ASP A 110 7.40 17.08 -9.30
N GLY A 111 6.97 15.82 -9.20
CA GLY A 111 5.96 15.22 -10.05
C GLY A 111 6.47 14.70 -11.40
N GLN A 112 7.75 14.86 -11.74
CA GLN A 112 8.30 14.29 -12.97
C GLN A 112 8.30 12.75 -12.93
N ALA A 113 7.95 12.11 -14.05
CA ALA A 113 7.94 10.65 -14.13
C ALA A 113 9.35 10.10 -14.44
N ILE A 114 9.94 9.39 -13.47
CA ILE A 114 11.19 8.66 -13.62
C ILE A 114 10.88 7.29 -14.22
N ARG A 115 11.48 6.97 -15.36
CA ARG A 115 11.42 5.63 -15.95
C ARG A 115 12.34 4.69 -15.19
N ILE A 116 11.81 3.51 -14.90
CA ILE A 116 12.55 2.44 -14.26
C ILE A 116 12.56 1.21 -15.14
N THR A 117 13.60 0.41 -15.00
CA THR A 117 13.81 -0.83 -15.72
C THR A 117 14.24 -1.92 -14.75
N ARG A 118 13.85 -3.15 -15.08
CA ARG A 118 14.24 -4.37 -14.37
C ARG A 118 13.99 -5.56 -15.30
N GLU A 119 14.74 -6.63 -15.09
CA GLU A 119 14.35 -7.93 -15.63
C GLU A 119 12.95 -8.35 -15.14
N ALA A 120 12.20 -8.97 -16.04
CA ALA A 120 10.83 -9.36 -15.81
C ALA A 120 10.71 -10.34 -14.63
N MET A 121 9.87 -10.00 -13.66
CA MET A 121 9.70 -10.78 -12.43
C MET A 121 8.70 -11.91 -12.66
N THR A 122 9.21 -13.14 -12.76
CA THR A 122 8.36 -14.31 -13.01
C THR A 122 8.19 -15.18 -11.77
N ASN A 123 6.96 -15.64 -11.53
CA ASN A 123 6.62 -16.59 -10.47
C ASN A 123 5.73 -17.71 -11.01
N GLU A 124 5.96 -18.95 -10.57
CA GLU A 124 5.16 -20.12 -10.95
C GLU A 124 4.42 -20.73 -9.75
N GLY A 125 3.21 -21.19 -10.00
CA GLY A 125 2.45 -21.97 -9.03
C GLY A 125 3.03 -23.37 -8.81
N ARG A 126 2.55 -24.07 -7.79
CA ARG A 126 2.96 -25.45 -7.55
C ARG A 126 2.34 -26.41 -8.57
N LYS A 127 3.19 -27.12 -9.32
CA LYS A 127 2.81 -28.27 -10.16
C LYS A 127 2.32 -29.42 -9.26
N ARG A 128 1.30 -30.14 -9.72
CA ARG A 128 0.67 -31.26 -8.98
C ARG A 128 0.65 -32.56 -9.78
N THR A 129 1.63 -32.76 -10.67
CA THR A 129 1.69 -33.93 -11.56
C THR A 129 1.61 -35.25 -10.79
N GLY A 130 2.39 -35.43 -9.72
CA GLY A 130 2.32 -36.65 -8.89
C GLY A 130 0.96 -36.87 -8.23
N ALA A 131 0.32 -35.79 -7.76
CA ALA A 131 -1.03 -35.88 -7.23
C ALA A 131 -2.04 -36.24 -8.35
N THR A 132 -1.89 -35.69 -9.56
CA THR A 132 -2.72 -36.05 -10.72
C THR A 132 -2.60 -37.54 -11.04
N VAL A 133 -1.39 -38.10 -11.06
CA VAL A 133 -1.19 -39.54 -11.30
C VAL A 133 -1.94 -40.37 -10.25
N ALA A 134 -1.83 -40.02 -8.97
CA ALA A 134 -2.59 -40.68 -7.91
C ALA A 134 -4.12 -40.53 -8.11
N HIS A 135 -4.59 -39.36 -8.56
CA HIS A 135 -6.02 -39.17 -8.86
C HIS A 135 -6.49 -40.03 -10.03
N VAL A 136 -5.65 -40.22 -11.05
CA VAL A 136 -5.99 -41.08 -12.20
C VAL A 136 -6.08 -42.54 -11.78
N ILE A 137 -5.18 -43.01 -10.92
CA ILE A 137 -5.25 -44.37 -10.38
C ILE A 137 -6.56 -44.58 -9.59
N MET A 138 -6.97 -43.59 -8.79
CA MET A 138 -8.12 -43.73 -7.89
C MET A 138 -9.48 -43.47 -8.55
N TRP A 139 -9.55 -42.55 -9.52
CA TRP A 139 -10.79 -42.11 -10.16
C TRP A 139 -10.81 -42.28 -11.68
N GLY A 140 -9.86 -43.03 -12.23
CA GLY A 140 -9.74 -43.27 -13.67
C GLY A 140 -9.51 -41.98 -14.48
N PRO A 141 -10.09 -41.86 -15.68
CA PRO A 141 -9.89 -40.70 -16.55
C PRO A 141 -10.27 -39.35 -15.90
N LEU A 142 -11.19 -39.33 -14.93
CA LEU A 142 -11.59 -38.11 -14.22
C LEU A 142 -10.42 -37.49 -13.42
N GLY A 143 -9.42 -38.29 -13.06
CA GLY A 143 -8.22 -37.80 -12.38
C GLY A 143 -7.42 -36.77 -13.19
N LEU A 144 -7.55 -36.76 -14.52
CA LEU A 144 -6.87 -35.79 -15.40
C LEU A 144 -7.38 -34.35 -15.22
N PHE A 145 -8.59 -34.16 -14.71
CA PHE A 145 -9.14 -32.84 -14.40
C PHE A 145 -8.51 -32.19 -13.15
N ALA A 146 -7.65 -32.93 -12.41
CA ALA A 146 -6.91 -32.37 -11.29
C ALA A 146 -6.03 -31.19 -11.77
N LYS A 147 -6.29 -30.00 -11.22
CA LYS A 147 -5.54 -28.77 -11.55
C LYS A 147 -4.34 -28.55 -10.62
N GLY A 148 -3.30 -27.89 -11.14
CA GLY A 148 -2.20 -27.36 -10.34
C GLY A 148 -2.63 -26.20 -9.43
N ARG A 149 -1.66 -25.45 -8.90
CA ARG A 149 -1.89 -24.21 -8.13
C ARG A 149 -1.69 -22.96 -8.98
N ALA A 150 -2.37 -21.89 -8.60
CA ALA A 150 -2.16 -20.58 -9.21
C ALA A 150 -0.76 -20.07 -8.86
N ALA A 151 -0.13 -19.35 -9.79
CA ALA A 151 1.00 -18.49 -9.45
C ALA A 151 0.51 -17.34 -8.59
N ARG A 152 1.32 -16.95 -7.60
CA ARG A 152 1.01 -15.83 -6.73
C ARG A 152 2.29 -15.10 -6.34
N ILE A 153 2.21 -13.79 -6.26
CA ILE A 153 3.25 -12.94 -5.67
C ILE A 153 2.58 -12.22 -4.51
N SER A 154 3.15 -12.36 -3.31
CA SER A 154 2.53 -11.78 -2.13
C SER A 154 2.89 -10.30 -2.06
N ARG A 155 2.00 -9.53 -1.45
CA ARG A 155 2.32 -8.20 -0.94
C ARG A 155 3.61 -8.25 -0.10
N ASP A 156 4.32 -7.14 -0.07
CA ASP A 156 5.58 -6.97 0.65
C ASP A 156 6.75 -7.79 0.08
N SER A 157 6.61 -8.40 -1.10
CA SER A 157 7.75 -8.97 -1.81
C SER A 157 8.68 -7.85 -2.29
N GLU A 158 9.94 -7.90 -1.88
CA GLU A 158 10.94 -6.87 -2.15
C GLU A 158 11.69 -7.12 -3.47
N TYR A 159 12.00 -6.03 -4.17
CA TYR A 159 12.72 -6.00 -5.43
C TYR A 159 13.57 -4.74 -5.53
N ASP A 160 14.71 -4.83 -6.20
CA ASP A 160 15.48 -3.65 -6.61
C ASP A 160 15.18 -3.33 -8.08
N VAL A 161 14.76 -2.10 -8.36
CA VAL A 161 14.54 -1.58 -9.71
C VAL A 161 15.60 -0.51 -10.04
N GLU A 162 15.94 -0.37 -11.31
CA GLU A 162 16.99 0.55 -11.76
C GLU A 162 16.38 1.75 -12.50
N VAL A 163 16.95 2.94 -12.32
CA VAL A 163 16.61 4.12 -13.13
C VAL A 163 17.13 3.94 -14.57
N ASP A 164 16.26 4.11 -15.55
CA ASP A 164 16.55 3.83 -16.98
C ASP A 164 17.33 4.96 -17.67
N SER A 165 17.18 6.21 -17.21
CA SER A 165 17.81 7.38 -17.81
C SER A 165 18.12 8.47 -16.79
N ASP A 166 19.18 9.25 -17.04
CA ASP A 166 19.49 10.46 -16.29
C ASP A 166 18.31 11.44 -16.33
N ILE A 167 17.94 12.01 -15.18
CA ILE A 167 16.86 12.99 -15.07
C ILE A 167 17.21 14.03 -14.01
N THR A 168 16.97 15.30 -14.32
CA THR A 168 17.19 16.42 -13.40
C THR A 168 15.88 16.78 -12.72
N ILE A 169 15.88 16.75 -11.39
CA ILE A 169 14.70 16.87 -10.55
C ILE A 169 14.82 18.10 -9.68
N ASN A 170 13.73 18.86 -9.59
CA ASN A 170 13.66 20.00 -8.71
C ASN A 170 13.27 19.56 -7.28
N THR A 171 14.13 19.81 -6.31
CA THR A 171 13.98 19.38 -4.92
C THR A 171 13.44 20.49 -4.02
N SER A 172 13.01 21.64 -4.59
CA SER A 172 12.45 22.76 -3.83
C SER A 172 11.08 22.47 -3.21
N ALA A 173 10.41 21.39 -3.63
CA ALA A 173 9.15 20.93 -3.06
C ALA A 173 9.41 19.86 -2.00
N GLN A 174 9.67 20.24 -0.75
CA GLN A 174 9.53 19.29 0.35
C GLN A 174 8.05 18.86 0.41
N PRO A 175 7.68 17.56 0.52
CA PRO A 175 6.30 17.20 0.78
C PRO A 175 5.84 17.92 2.05
N LEU A 176 4.85 18.78 1.91
CA LEU A 176 4.08 19.29 3.03
C LEU A 176 3.57 18.04 3.75
N ASN A 177 4.09 17.80 4.96
CA ASN A 177 3.46 16.87 5.88
C ASN A 177 2.03 17.38 6.03
N PRO A 178 0.99 16.69 5.48
CA PRO A 178 -0.36 17.18 5.65
C PRO A 178 -0.61 17.22 7.15
N GLU A 179 -0.87 18.42 7.66
CA GLU A 179 -1.19 18.65 9.06
C GLU A 179 -2.17 17.57 9.51
N GLN A 180 -1.75 16.85 10.53
CA GLN A 180 -2.47 15.73 11.11
C GLN A 180 -3.67 16.33 11.86
N SER A 181 -4.73 16.68 11.13
CA SER A 181 -6.04 16.94 11.71
C SER A 181 -6.40 15.69 12.51
N SER A 182 -6.55 15.85 13.81
CA SER A 182 -6.94 14.75 14.70
C SER A 182 -8.28 14.24 14.18
N PRO A 183 -8.34 13.04 13.59
CA PRO A 183 -9.58 12.58 13.01
C PRO A 183 -10.58 12.35 14.14
N THR A 184 -11.82 12.81 13.95
CA THR A 184 -12.93 12.37 14.79
C THR A 184 -13.06 10.86 14.65
N ASP A 185 -13.01 10.15 15.78
CA ASP A 185 -13.03 8.69 15.85
C ASP A 185 -14.34 8.13 15.28
N LEU A 186 -14.25 7.46 14.14
CA LEU A 186 -15.38 6.81 13.47
C LEU A 186 -15.46 5.33 13.88
N ASP A 187 -16.56 4.90 14.47
CA ASP A 187 -16.77 3.49 14.82
C ASP A 187 -17.18 2.66 13.59
N VAL A 188 -16.20 1.98 12.99
CA VAL A 188 -16.37 1.07 11.86
C VAL A 188 -16.09 -0.36 12.27
N LYS A 189 -16.96 -1.30 11.86
CA LYS A 189 -16.80 -2.72 12.16
C LYS A 189 -17.07 -3.61 10.96
N PHE A 190 -16.14 -4.51 10.65
CA PHE A 190 -16.40 -5.58 9.68
C PHE A 190 -17.35 -6.64 10.23
N LYS A 191 -18.26 -7.12 9.38
CA LYS A 191 -18.95 -8.39 9.62
C LYS A 191 -17.93 -9.52 9.56
N LYS A 192 -17.99 -10.43 10.53
CA LYS A 192 -17.12 -11.61 10.58
C LYS A 192 -17.13 -12.38 9.26
N TYR A 193 -15.96 -12.46 8.62
CA TYR A 193 -15.78 -13.20 7.38
C TYR A 193 -15.58 -14.70 7.67
N LYS A 194 -16.63 -15.51 7.48
CA LYS A 194 -16.63 -16.93 7.89
C LYS A 194 -15.92 -17.87 6.90
N SER A 195 -15.82 -17.49 5.63
CA SER A 195 -15.31 -18.36 4.56
C SER A 195 -13.78 -18.39 4.51
N LYS A 196 -13.20 -19.55 4.17
CA LYS A 196 -11.76 -19.65 3.90
C LYS A 196 -11.46 -19.11 2.49
N ILE A 197 -10.58 -18.13 2.39
CA ILE A 197 -10.07 -17.58 1.12
C ILE A 197 -9.12 -18.60 0.50
N ASN A 198 -9.50 -19.19 -0.63
CA ASN A 198 -8.72 -20.23 -1.30
C ASN A 198 -7.79 -19.62 -2.36
N TYR A 199 -6.87 -18.77 -1.90
CA TYR A 199 -5.98 -18.01 -2.77
C TYR A 199 -5.02 -18.91 -3.55
N ALA A 200 -4.61 -20.07 -3.01
CA ALA A 200 -3.79 -21.05 -3.75
C ALA A 200 -4.46 -21.58 -5.03
N LYS A 201 -5.79 -21.47 -5.12
CA LYS A 201 -6.58 -21.85 -6.30
C LYS A 201 -7.09 -20.64 -7.09
N GLY A 202 -6.80 -19.42 -6.61
CA GLY A 202 -7.34 -18.16 -7.13
C GLY A 202 -8.86 -18.16 -7.20
N LYS A 203 -9.53 -18.50 -6.08
CA LYS A 203 -10.98 -18.45 -5.99
C LYS A 203 -11.43 -17.12 -5.38
N VAL A 204 -12.43 -16.51 -6.01
CA VAL A 204 -13.15 -15.34 -5.50
C VAL A 204 -13.97 -15.75 -4.27
N GLY A 205 -14.00 -14.87 -3.27
CA GLY A 205 -14.80 -15.00 -2.06
C GLY A 205 -16.17 -14.33 -2.18
N LYS A 206 -16.81 -14.12 -1.03
CA LYS A 206 -17.94 -13.18 -0.95
C LYS A 206 -17.36 -11.79 -0.69
N ASP A 207 -18.10 -10.77 -1.08
CA ASP A 207 -17.76 -9.39 -0.76
C ASP A 207 -17.74 -9.16 0.75
N PHE A 208 -16.96 -8.18 1.17
CA PHE A 208 -16.80 -7.84 2.57
C PHE A 208 -17.93 -6.90 2.99
N THR A 209 -18.55 -7.18 4.13
CA THR A 209 -19.59 -6.32 4.69
C THR A 209 -19.00 -5.52 5.83
N VAL A 210 -19.21 -4.20 5.81
CA VAL A 210 -18.79 -3.26 6.84
C VAL A 210 -20.01 -2.54 7.43
N PHE A 211 -19.96 -2.23 8.72
CA PHE A 211 -20.96 -1.43 9.41
C PHE A 211 -20.28 -0.15 9.91
N ILE A 212 -20.88 0.99 9.57
CA ILE A 212 -20.39 2.32 9.87
C ILE A 212 -21.39 2.97 10.81
N HIS A 213 -20.99 3.20 12.06
CA HIS A 213 -21.87 3.78 13.07
C HIS A 213 -21.74 5.30 13.01
N VAL A 214 -22.63 5.90 12.23
CA VAL A 214 -22.87 7.34 12.20
C VAL A 214 -24.37 7.58 12.41
N PRO A 215 -24.77 8.77 12.89
CA PRO A 215 -26.19 9.09 13.08
C PRO A 215 -26.99 8.85 11.79
N GLU A 216 -28.21 8.32 11.89
CA GLU A 216 -29.10 8.07 10.73
C GLU A 216 -29.38 9.34 9.92
N SER A 217 -29.37 10.50 10.58
CA SER A 217 -29.52 11.81 9.93
C SER A 217 -28.35 12.21 9.02
N SER A 218 -27.25 11.45 9.02
CA SER A 218 -26.10 11.70 8.17
C SER A 218 -26.45 11.33 6.73
N ASN A 219 -26.52 12.31 5.84
CA ASN A 219 -26.74 12.09 4.42
C ASN A 219 -25.45 11.59 3.75
N ILE A 220 -25.15 10.30 3.89
CA ILE A 220 -23.94 9.67 3.33
C ILE A 220 -24.28 8.67 2.23
N SER A 221 -23.52 8.71 1.14
CA SER A 221 -23.58 7.77 0.03
C SER A 221 -22.37 6.83 0.01
N ALA A 222 -22.42 5.81 -0.84
CA ALA A 222 -21.33 4.84 -0.99
C ALA A 222 -20.00 5.49 -1.47
N ASN A 223 -20.07 6.61 -2.19
CA ASN A 223 -18.89 7.33 -2.70
C ASN A 223 -18.23 8.22 -1.64
N ASP A 224 -18.98 8.55 -0.59
CA ASP A 224 -18.50 9.39 0.51
C ASP A 224 -17.65 8.59 1.51
N VAL A 225 -17.73 7.25 1.41
CA VAL A 225 -16.96 6.32 2.22
C VAL A 225 -15.84 5.70 1.38
N THR A 226 -14.60 5.91 1.82
CA THR A 226 -13.41 5.44 1.13
C THR A 226 -12.49 4.67 2.06
N VAL A 227 -11.84 3.62 1.56
CA VAL A 227 -10.71 2.99 2.27
C VAL A 227 -9.43 3.71 1.84
N ILE A 228 -8.72 4.27 2.83
CA ILE A 228 -7.52 5.07 2.58
C ILE A 228 -6.23 4.34 2.93
N LYS A 229 -6.29 3.41 3.90
CA LYS A 229 -5.13 2.59 4.30
C LYS A 229 -5.54 1.15 4.56
N VAL A 230 -4.66 0.22 4.25
CA VAL A 230 -4.79 -1.20 4.58
C VAL A 230 -3.45 -1.74 5.07
N ALA A 231 -3.48 -2.53 6.13
CA ALA A 231 -2.32 -3.09 6.81
C ALA A 231 -1.28 -2.02 7.21
N GLY A 232 -1.72 -0.78 7.46
CA GLY A 232 -0.86 0.35 7.82
C GLY A 232 -0.29 1.15 6.64
N HIS A 233 -0.59 0.79 5.39
CA HIS A 233 -0.08 1.48 4.21
C HIS A 233 -1.20 2.20 3.47
N THR A 234 -0.89 3.36 2.90
CA THR A 234 -1.79 4.06 1.99
C THR A 234 -2.10 3.22 0.76
N LEU A 235 -3.31 3.32 0.25
CA LEU A 235 -3.67 2.64 -0.99
C LEU A 235 -3.25 3.48 -2.21
N PRO A 236 -2.73 2.84 -3.27
CA PRO A 236 -2.39 3.53 -4.53
C PRO A 236 -3.63 3.91 -5.35
N VAL A 237 -4.78 3.30 -5.03
CA VAL A 237 -6.08 3.53 -5.67
C VAL A 237 -7.12 3.64 -4.56
N THR A 238 -7.99 4.63 -4.65
CA THR A 238 -9.13 4.79 -3.73
C THR A 238 -10.08 3.62 -3.89
N LEU A 239 -10.41 2.94 -2.80
CA LEU A 239 -11.43 1.89 -2.81
C LEU A 239 -12.73 2.44 -2.22
N ASN A 240 -13.80 2.36 -3.01
CA ASN A 240 -15.13 2.83 -2.63
C ASN A 240 -16.01 1.65 -2.20
N LEU A 241 -17.15 1.97 -1.59
CA LEU A 241 -18.17 0.96 -1.34
C LEU A 241 -19.01 0.72 -2.61
N ASN A 242 -19.39 -0.54 -2.85
CA ASN A 242 -20.31 -0.93 -3.92
C ASN A 242 -21.76 -0.55 -3.59
N SER A 243 -22.11 -0.61 -2.31
CA SER A 243 -23.43 -0.26 -1.80
C SER A 243 -23.31 0.28 -0.38
N LEU A 244 -24.29 1.08 0.02
CA LEU A 244 -24.44 1.60 1.36
C LEU A 244 -25.93 1.74 1.67
N GLU A 245 -26.40 1.04 2.69
CA GLU A 245 -27.81 1.03 3.09
C GLU A 245 -27.94 1.13 4.61
N TRP A 246 -28.93 1.87 5.10
CA TRP A 246 -29.21 1.92 6.55
C TRP A 246 -29.74 0.58 7.05
N ASP A 247 -29.08 -0.01 8.05
CA ASP A 247 -29.51 -1.24 8.71
C ASP A 247 -30.16 -0.90 10.06
N LYS A 248 -31.49 -0.92 10.10
CA LYS A 248 -32.29 -0.62 11.30
C LYS A 248 -31.95 -1.52 12.49
N LYS A 249 -31.49 -2.75 12.26
CA LYS A 249 -31.18 -3.69 13.34
C LYS A 249 -29.82 -3.40 13.96
N ALA A 250 -28.84 -3.04 13.12
CA ALA A 250 -27.51 -2.68 13.56
C ALA A 250 -27.41 -1.22 14.02
N GLN A 251 -28.40 -0.36 13.70
CA GLN A 251 -28.35 1.09 13.93
C GLN A 251 -27.08 1.70 13.31
N ALA A 252 -26.78 1.26 12.08
CA ALA A 252 -25.55 1.61 11.36
C ALA A 252 -25.77 1.52 9.85
N PHE A 253 -24.95 2.23 9.07
CA PHE A 253 -24.91 2.05 7.64
C PHE A 253 -24.11 0.79 7.29
N LYS A 254 -24.75 -0.10 6.52
CA LYS A 254 -24.18 -1.35 6.06
C LYS A 254 -23.64 -1.17 4.64
N GLY A 255 -22.31 -1.23 4.53
CA GLY A 255 -21.57 -1.13 3.28
C GLY A 255 -21.10 -2.48 2.75
N THR A 256 -20.90 -2.58 1.43
CA THR A 256 -20.27 -3.74 0.79
C THR A 256 -19.02 -3.33 0.00
N ILE A 257 -17.92 -4.06 0.17
CA ILE A 257 -16.65 -3.84 -0.55
C ILE A 257 -16.35 -5.06 -1.42
N ASP A 258 -16.02 -4.82 -2.69
CA ASP A 258 -15.68 -5.89 -3.63
C ASP A 258 -14.54 -6.76 -3.10
N PHE A 259 -14.75 -8.07 -3.15
CA PHE A 259 -13.75 -9.03 -2.67
C PHE A 259 -12.41 -8.86 -3.39
N LYS A 260 -12.41 -8.77 -4.72
CA LYS A 260 -11.19 -8.75 -5.54
C LYS A 260 -10.40 -7.47 -5.34
N GLU A 261 -11.05 -6.37 -5.03
CA GLU A 261 -10.39 -5.10 -4.76
C GLU A 261 -9.69 -5.09 -3.40
N LEU A 262 -10.38 -5.48 -2.32
CA LEU A 262 -9.81 -5.43 -0.99
C LEU A 262 -8.81 -6.58 -0.72
N VAL A 263 -9.05 -7.78 -1.26
CA VAL A 263 -8.18 -8.95 -1.03
C VAL A 263 -6.73 -8.73 -1.48
N LYS A 264 -6.54 -7.81 -2.44
CA LYS A 264 -5.21 -7.42 -2.94
C LYS A 264 -4.36 -6.77 -1.85
N TYR A 265 -4.94 -6.03 -0.92
CA TYR A 265 -4.18 -5.21 0.01
C TYR A 265 -4.08 -5.78 1.43
N ILE A 266 -4.90 -6.79 1.75
CA ILE A 266 -4.91 -7.41 3.09
C ILE A 266 -3.90 -8.56 3.22
N ASN A 267 -3.49 -8.81 4.45
CA ASN A 267 -2.62 -9.91 4.85
C ASN A 267 -3.42 -11.12 5.35
N PRO A 268 -2.86 -12.34 5.27
CA PRO A 268 -3.47 -13.51 5.91
C PRO A 268 -3.63 -13.33 7.43
N GLY A 269 -4.84 -13.54 7.95
CA GLY A 269 -5.16 -13.33 9.35
C GLY A 269 -5.81 -11.96 9.56
N ALA A 270 -5.26 -11.18 10.49
CA ALA A 270 -5.71 -9.84 10.82
C ALA A 270 -5.10 -8.81 9.87
N SER A 271 -5.90 -7.86 9.40
CA SER A 271 -5.42 -6.68 8.67
C SER A 271 -6.16 -5.44 9.14
N SER A 272 -5.42 -4.40 9.52
CA SER A 272 -6.01 -3.09 9.79
C SER A 272 -6.53 -2.49 8.48
N VAL A 273 -7.65 -1.78 8.56
CA VAL A 273 -8.27 -1.08 7.45
C VAL A 273 -8.76 0.26 7.99
N THR A 274 -8.29 1.34 7.38
CA THR A 274 -8.66 2.71 7.73
C THR A 274 -9.69 3.22 6.74
N PHE A 275 -10.86 3.58 7.25
CA PHE A 275 -11.94 4.19 6.52
C PHE A 275 -11.94 5.70 6.71
N GLN A 276 -12.27 6.42 5.65
CA GLN A 276 -12.56 7.84 5.69
C GLN A 276 -13.98 8.05 5.19
N VAL A 277 -14.77 8.80 5.97
CA VAL A 277 -16.12 9.22 5.60
C VAL A 277 -16.11 10.74 5.46
N LYS A 278 -16.49 11.22 4.29
CA LYS A 278 -16.71 12.64 4.04
C LYS A 278 -18.19 12.95 4.22
N THR A 279 -18.53 13.90 5.06
CA THR A 279 -19.86 14.50 5.14
C THR A 279 -19.78 15.95 4.68
N ASP A 280 -20.93 16.62 4.52
CA ASP A 280 -20.96 18.03 4.13
C ASP A 280 -20.17 18.94 5.10
N ASP A 281 -20.17 18.58 6.39
CA ASP A 281 -19.60 19.41 7.47
C ASP A 281 -18.27 18.89 8.04
N ALA A 282 -17.90 17.63 7.79
CA ALA A 282 -16.75 17.00 8.46
C ALA A 282 -16.10 15.86 7.65
N VAL A 283 -14.84 15.57 8.00
CA VAL A 283 -14.15 14.34 7.57
C VAL A 283 -13.86 13.51 8.81
N MET A 284 -14.42 12.31 8.86
CA MET A 284 -14.22 11.35 9.95
C MET A 284 -13.34 10.20 9.47
N VAL A 285 -12.49 9.67 10.36
CA VAL A 285 -11.61 8.54 10.02
C VAL A 285 -11.72 7.50 11.13
N GLY A 286 -11.80 6.24 10.73
CA GLY A 286 -11.97 5.11 11.64
C GLY A 286 -11.10 3.94 11.26
N ASP A 287 -10.43 3.35 12.23
CA ASP A 287 -9.64 2.14 12.06
C ASP A 287 -10.45 0.91 12.49
N THR A 288 -10.39 -0.14 11.69
CA THR A 288 -11.02 -1.42 12.01
C THR A 288 -10.14 -2.58 11.57
N THR A 289 -10.37 -3.76 12.14
CA THR A 289 -9.59 -4.96 11.81
C THR A 289 -10.45 -5.96 11.04
N LEU A 290 -9.95 -6.37 9.88
CA LEU A 290 -10.52 -7.44 9.08
C LEU A 290 -9.80 -8.77 9.37
N GLU A 291 -10.54 -9.72 9.92
CA GLU A 291 -10.05 -11.08 10.22
C GLU A 291 -10.41 -12.06 9.11
N THR A 292 -9.40 -12.70 8.52
CA THR A 292 -9.57 -13.62 7.39
C THR A 292 -8.75 -14.91 7.53
N LYS A 293 -9.30 -16.03 7.04
CA LYS A 293 -8.60 -17.33 7.03
C LYS A 293 -8.22 -17.73 5.61
N TRP A 294 -6.94 -18.02 5.39
CA TRP A 294 -6.41 -18.27 4.05
C TRP A 294 -5.97 -19.72 3.86
N LYS A 295 -6.22 -20.25 2.66
CA LYS A 295 -5.63 -21.49 2.17
C LYS A 295 -4.60 -21.17 1.09
N LEU A 296 -3.35 -21.09 1.52
CA LEU A 296 -2.19 -20.76 0.68
C LEU A 296 -1.48 -21.99 0.08
N LYS A 297 -1.80 -23.20 0.59
CA LYS A 297 -1.21 -24.47 0.16
C LYS A 297 -2.17 -25.40 -0.57
#